data_AF-A0A2T0U8Z5-F1
#
_entry.id   AF-A0A2T0U8Z5-F1
#
_cell.length_a   1.000
_cell.length_b   1.000
_cell.length_c   1.000
_cell.angle_alpha   90.00
_cell.angle_beta   90.00
_cell.angle_gamma   90.00
#
_symmetry.space_group_name_H-M   'P 1'
#
loop_
_entity.id
_entity.type
_entity.pdbx_description
1 polymer ?
#
loop_
_entity_poly.entity_id
_entity_poly.type
_entity_poly.pdbx_seq_one_letter_code
_entity_poly.pdbx_strand_id
1 'polypeptide(L)'
;MSSDSKPPSIKKSLRHIADFLLFSNLFIAICAVAQGLVTYHLLEIKPDKHVLALLFCSTLALYNFSMLMSKPAEPRRSPFRRVRWIFSHYRLTISLTIIAIVSVTVLIFFLKIPSIILLSFLGLISIAYNIPLFTLNERKFGLRNIPGLKLFLIAIVWSFSCVLLPIVEGSARHLVDIKVADTVLLVGKRFLFIAAITVPFDIRDLFHDKHFNLKTIPVMLGERKAYLFCQLLLVIYASLLLMFTRDFNADFWALTVTAAVAGWLILKSEIKKDEFYYFGFIDGTMILQFLMILLFNLF
;
A
#
# COMPACT_ATOMS: atom_id res chain seq x y z
N MET A 1 -38.87 -21.86 26.10
CA MET A 1 -37.48 -21.75 26.60
C MET A 1 -36.72 -20.82 25.69
N SER A 2 -36.56 -19.58 26.14
CA SER A 2 -35.83 -18.52 25.45
C SER A 2 -34.36 -18.89 25.33
N SER A 3 -33.85 -18.91 24.11
CA SER A 3 -32.43 -19.06 23.83
C SER A 3 -31.69 -17.84 24.33
N ASP A 4 -30.93 -17.99 25.42
CA ASP A 4 -29.92 -17.03 25.86
C ASP A 4 -28.85 -16.87 24.78
N SER A 5 -29.06 -15.93 23.86
CA SER A 5 -28.00 -15.39 23.02
C SER A 5 -27.13 -14.49 23.88
N LYS A 6 -26.19 -15.09 24.64
CA LYS A 6 -25.14 -14.33 25.32
C LYS A 6 -24.55 -13.32 24.31
N PRO A 7 -24.52 -12.01 24.63
CA PRO A 7 -23.99 -11.01 23.71
C PRO A 7 -22.56 -11.41 23.32
N PRO A 8 -22.17 -11.26 22.05
CA PRO A 8 -20.82 -11.60 21.63
C PRO A 8 -19.82 -10.85 22.51
N SER A 9 -18.85 -11.57 23.08
CA SER A 9 -17.82 -10.98 23.92
C SER A 9 -17.14 -9.82 23.16
N ILE A 10 -16.81 -8.73 23.85
CA ILE A 10 -16.20 -7.52 23.25
C ILE A 10 -15.01 -7.87 22.35
N LYS A 11 -14.20 -8.87 22.75
CA LYS A 11 -13.06 -9.41 21.98
C LYS A 11 -13.49 -10.01 20.63
N LYS A 12 -14.64 -10.68 20.56
CA LYS A 12 -15.17 -11.26 19.32
C LYS A 12 -15.66 -10.17 18.37
N SER A 13 -16.38 -9.18 18.88
CA SER A 13 -16.85 -8.03 18.08
C SER A 13 -15.71 -7.21 17.50
N LEU A 14 -14.67 -6.91 18.31
CA LEU A 14 -13.46 -6.22 17.84
C LEU A 14 -12.75 -7.00 16.73
N ARG A 15 -12.65 -8.32 16.84
CA ARG A 15 -12.05 -9.17 15.82
C ARG A 15 -12.84 -9.14 14.50
N HIS A 16 -14.17 -9.15 14.56
CA HIS A 16 -14.99 -9.04 13.34
C HIS A 16 -14.84 -7.70 12.63
N ILE A 17 -14.75 -6.60 13.38
CA ILE A 17 -14.49 -5.27 12.83
C ILE A 17 -13.10 -5.23 12.17
N ALA A 18 -12.09 -5.78 12.83
CA ALA A 18 -10.73 -5.84 12.29
C ALA A 18 -10.65 -6.72 11.03
N ASP A 19 -11.30 -7.89 11.04
CA ASP A 19 -11.43 -8.75 9.85
C ASP A 19 -12.08 -8.00 8.69
N PHE A 20 -13.19 -7.31 8.95
CA PHE A 20 -13.86 -6.51 7.93
C PHE A 20 -12.95 -5.42 7.38
N LEU A 21 -12.34 -4.60 8.24
CA LEU A 21 -11.52 -3.47 7.84
C LEU A 21 -10.28 -3.91 7.03
N LEU A 22 -9.57 -4.95 7.49
CA LEU A 22 -8.36 -5.44 6.83
C LEU A 22 -8.67 -6.23 5.56
N PHE A 23 -9.62 -7.17 5.61
CA PHE A 23 -9.84 -8.10 4.50
C PHE A 23 -10.73 -7.55 3.39
N SER A 24 -11.53 -6.50 3.65
CA SER A 24 -12.25 -5.76 2.60
C SER A 24 -11.38 -4.76 1.83
N ASN A 25 -10.09 -4.66 2.17
CA ASN A 25 -9.14 -3.67 1.63
C ASN A 25 -9.47 -2.21 1.96
N LEU A 26 -10.39 -1.94 2.89
CA LEU A 26 -10.64 -0.59 3.39
C LEU A 26 -9.42 -0.03 4.13
N PHE A 27 -8.75 -0.84 4.95
CA PHE A 27 -7.58 -0.39 5.70
C PHE A 27 -6.44 0.11 4.79
N ILE A 28 -6.12 -0.64 3.74
CA ILE A 28 -5.05 -0.27 2.81
C ILE A 28 -5.44 0.97 1.97
N ALA A 29 -6.73 1.16 1.67
CA ALA A 29 -7.22 2.39 1.06
C ALA A 29 -7.08 3.61 1.99
N ILE A 30 -7.30 3.44 3.31
CA ILE A 30 -7.03 4.48 4.31
C ILE A 30 -5.51 4.76 4.39
N CYS A 31 -4.67 3.74 4.28
CA CYS A 31 -3.22 3.92 4.22
C CYS A 31 -2.81 4.80 3.03
N ALA A 32 -3.40 4.61 1.85
CA ALA A 32 -3.15 5.48 0.69
C ALA A 32 -3.54 6.94 0.95
N VAL A 33 -4.69 7.18 1.59
CA VAL A 33 -5.11 8.53 2.00
C VAL A 33 -4.11 9.14 2.99
N ALA A 34 -3.71 8.39 4.02
CA ALA A 34 -2.71 8.84 4.99
C ALA A 34 -1.40 9.23 4.30
N GLN A 35 -0.97 8.48 3.28
CA GLN A 35 0.24 8.82 2.54
C GLN A 35 0.11 10.03 1.61
N GLY A 36 -1.07 10.25 1.04
CA GLY A 36 -1.37 11.52 0.38
C GLY A 36 -1.33 12.69 1.37
N LEU A 37 -1.88 12.51 2.58
CA LEU A 37 -1.88 13.54 3.62
C LEU A 37 -0.48 13.89 4.13
N VAL A 38 0.42 12.90 4.27
CA VAL A 38 1.84 13.15 4.54
C VAL A 38 2.43 14.06 3.46
N THR A 39 2.14 13.80 2.19
CA THR A 39 2.64 14.66 1.09
C THR A 39 2.08 16.07 1.18
N TYR A 40 0.77 16.23 1.38
CA TYR A 40 0.16 17.56 1.53
C TYR A 40 0.75 18.35 2.71
N HIS A 41 0.99 17.67 3.83
CA HIS A 41 1.64 18.27 5.01
C HIS A 41 3.08 18.73 4.69
N LEU A 42 3.90 17.85 4.10
CA LEU A 42 5.29 18.18 3.76
C LEU A 42 5.43 19.26 2.67
N LEU A 43 4.39 19.45 1.84
CA LEU A 43 4.32 20.51 0.85
C LEU A 43 3.67 21.79 1.41
N GLU A 44 3.22 21.79 2.67
CA GLU A 44 2.53 22.90 3.33
C GLU A 44 1.29 23.42 2.57
N ILE A 45 0.60 22.52 1.88
CA ILE A 45 -0.59 22.86 1.09
C ILE A 45 -1.84 22.16 1.62
N LYS A 46 -2.98 22.85 1.51
CA LYS A 46 -4.27 22.31 1.94
C LYS A 46 -4.61 21.02 1.17
N PRO A 47 -4.98 19.93 1.84
CA PRO A 47 -5.31 18.68 1.16
C PRO A 47 -6.49 18.81 0.21
N ASP A 48 -6.31 18.35 -1.03
CA ASP A 48 -7.40 18.28 -2.00
C ASP A 48 -8.26 17.03 -1.76
N LYS A 49 -9.54 17.26 -1.45
CA LYS A 49 -10.51 16.19 -1.17
C LYS A 49 -10.73 15.22 -2.33
N HIS A 50 -10.65 15.68 -3.58
CA HIS A 50 -10.85 14.84 -4.76
C HIS A 50 -9.65 13.93 -4.98
N VAL A 51 -8.43 14.45 -4.81
CA VAL A 51 -7.20 13.63 -4.86
C VAL A 51 -7.21 12.58 -3.76
N LEU A 52 -7.53 12.94 -2.52
CA LEU A 52 -7.60 11.98 -1.41
C LEU A 52 -8.69 10.93 -1.61
N ALA A 53 -9.89 11.34 -2.05
CA ALA A 53 -10.97 10.41 -2.37
C ALA A 53 -10.57 9.47 -3.53
N LEU A 54 -9.83 9.98 -4.51
CA LEU A 54 -9.33 9.18 -5.61
C LEU A 54 -8.29 8.16 -5.14
N LEU A 55 -7.35 8.53 -4.26
CA LEU A 55 -6.40 7.59 -3.65
C LEU A 55 -7.12 6.46 -2.92
N PHE A 56 -8.15 6.80 -2.14
CA PHE A 56 -8.99 5.82 -1.46
C PHE A 56 -9.71 4.88 -2.44
N CYS A 57 -10.50 5.44 -3.36
CA CYS A 57 -11.34 4.66 -4.27
C CYS A 57 -10.51 3.85 -5.27
N SER A 58 -9.44 4.40 -5.83
CA SER A 58 -8.57 3.67 -6.76
C SER A 58 -7.84 2.51 -6.08
N THR A 59 -7.33 2.72 -4.85
CA THR A 59 -6.70 1.65 -4.06
C THR A 59 -7.70 0.55 -3.74
N LEU A 60 -8.90 0.91 -3.26
CA LEU A 60 -9.95 -0.06 -2.96
C LEU A 60 -10.38 -0.86 -4.20
N ALA A 61 -10.58 -0.18 -5.33
CA ALA A 61 -10.94 -0.80 -6.60
C ALA A 61 -9.87 -1.79 -7.07
N LEU A 62 -8.59 -1.36 -7.14
CA LEU A 62 -7.50 -2.17 -7.67
C LEU A 62 -7.17 -3.37 -6.77
N TYR A 63 -7.17 -3.20 -5.44
CA TYR A 63 -6.90 -4.29 -4.51
C TYR A 63 -8.01 -5.34 -4.52
N ASN A 64 -9.28 -4.91 -4.57
CA ASN A 64 -10.39 -5.86 -4.72
C ASN A 64 -10.39 -6.53 -6.10
N PHE A 65 -10.13 -5.77 -7.17
CA PHE A 65 -10.03 -6.32 -8.52
C PHE A 65 -8.95 -7.40 -8.62
N SER A 66 -7.76 -7.16 -8.05
CA SER A 66 -6.66 -8.13 -8.00
C SER A 66 -7.07 -9.45 -7.31
N MET A 67 -7.78 -9.34 -6.19
CA MET A 67 -8.30 -10.50 -5.45
C MET A 67 -9.38 -11.24 -6.22
N LEU A 68 -10.32 -10.53 -6.84
CA LEU A 68 -11.40 -11.12 -7.63
C LEU A 68 -10.88 -11.84 -8.88
N MET A 69 -9.85 -11.29 -9.54
CA MET A 69 -9.17 -11.93 -10.68
C MET A 69 -8.39 -13.19 -10.28
N SER A 70 -7.93 -13.27 -9.04
CA SER A 70 -7.16 -14.41 -8.53
C SER A 70 -8.03 -15.40 -7.75
N LYS A 71 -9.31 -15.54 -8.09
CA LYS A 71 -10.25 -16.45 -7.41
C LYS A 71 -9.79 -17.91 -7.52
N PRO A 72 -9.49 -18.59 -6.40
CA PRO A 72 -9.11 -20.01 -6.44
C PRO A 72 -10.33 -20.90 -6.70
N ALA A 73 -10.09 -22.12 -7.19
CA ALA A 73 -11.13 -23.13 -7.42
C ALA A 73 -11.90 -23.48 -6.13
N GLU A 74 -11.18 -23.60 -5.01
CA GLU A 74 -11.76 -23.92 -3.70
C GLU A 74 -11.41 -22.87 -2.64
N PRO A 75 -12.07 -21.68 -2.64
CA PRO A 75 -11.72 -20.60 -1.72
C PRO A 75 -11.81 -20.98 -0.24
N ARG A 76 -12.74 -21.88 0.11
CA ARG A 76 -12.96 -22.33 1.50
C ARG A 76 -11.79 -23.14 2.07
N ARG A 77 -11.00 -23.80 1.21
CA ARG A 77 -9.81 -24.58 1.61
C ARG A 77 -8.50 -23.81 1.53
N SER A 78 -8.54 -22.53 1.13
CA SER A 78 -7.33 -21.71 1.06
C SER A 78 -6.65 -21.64 2.42
N PRO A 79 -5.30 -21.73 2.50
CA PRO A 79 -4.58 -21.54 3.76
C PRO A 79 -4.73 -20.11 4.29
N PHE A 80 -4.94 -19.13 3.41
CA PHE A 80 -5.07 -17.72 3.75
C PHE A 80 -6.50 -17.39 4.21
N ARG A 81 -6.61 -16.86 5.44
CA ARG A 81 -7.85 -16.38 6.04
C ARG A 81 -8.45 -15.22 5.26
N ARG A 82 -7.63 -14.31 4.71
CA ARG A 82 -8.12 -13.22 3.86
C ARG A 82 -8.86 -13.74 2.63
N VAL A 83 -8.32 -14.75 1.95
CA VAL A 83 -8.95 -15.39 0.79
C VAL A 83 -10.28 -16.01 1.20
N ARG A 84 -10.31 -16.79 2.29
CA ARG A 84 -11.56 -17.39 2.81
C ARG A 84 -12.61 -16.32 3.11
N TRP A 85 -12.22 -15.22 3.74
CA TRP A 85 -13.11 -14.13 4.13
C TRP A 85 -13.68 -13.37 2.91
N ILE A 86 -12.84 -13.02 1.94
CA ILE A 86 -13.27 -12.30 0.73
C ILE A 86 -14.30 -13.10 -0.03
N PHE A 87 -14.06 -14.39 -0.23
CA PHE A 87 -14.98 -15.25 -1.00
C PHE A 87 -16.18 -15.73 -0.19
N SER A 88 -16.15 -15.68 1.14
CA SER A 88 -17.38 -15.82 1.95
C SER A 88 -18.25 -14.55 1.89
N HIS A 89 -17.63 -13.38 1.68
CA HIS A 89 -18.30 -12.08 1.52
C HIS A 89 -18.22 -11.56 0.08
N TYR A 90 -18.39 -12.46 -0.89
CA TYR A 90 -18.17 -12.16 -2.31
C TYR A 90 -19.04 -11.01 -2.83
N ARG A 91 -20.33 -10.99 -2.46
CA ARG A 91 -21.27 -9.92 -2.85
C ARG A 91 -20.82 -8.56 -2.34
N LEU A 92 -20.44 -8.47 -1.06
CA LEU A 92 -19.90 -7.26 -0.46
C LEU A 92 -18.65 -6.78 -1.21
N THR A 93 -17.70 -7.69 -1.49
CA THR A 93 -16.47 -7.36 -2.21
C THR A 93 -16.77 -6.79 -3.59
N ILE A 94 -17.69 -7.40 -4.35
CA ILE A 94 -18.13 -6.87 -5.65
C ILE A 94 -18.77 -5.49 -5.48
N SER A 95 -19.70 -5.33 -4.55
CA SER A 95 -20.38 -4.04 -4.33
C SER A 95 -19.39 -2.93 -3.99
N LEU A 96 -18.43 -3.17 -3.09
CA LEU A 96 -17.36 -2.21 -2.77
C LEU A 96 -16.50 -1.89 -4.01
N THR A 97 -16.19 -2.89 -4.83
CA THR A 97 -15.41 -2.70 -6.06
C THR A 97 -16.17 -1.83 -7.07
N ILE A 98 -17.45 -2.11 -7.32
CA ILE A 98 -18.28 -1.36 -8.26
C ILE A 98 -18.43 0.09 -7.78
N ILE A 99 -18.76 0.28 -6.49
CA ILE A 99 -18.87 1.62 -5.90
C ILE A 99 -17.55 2.39 -6.09
N ALA A 100 -16.42 1.76 -5.77
CA ALA A 100 -15.11 2.37 -5.91
C ALA A 100 -14.77 2.74 -7.36
N ILE A 101 -15.06 1.88 -8.35
CA ILE A 101 -14.86 2.16 -9.77
C ILE A 101 -15.74 3.34 -10.22
N VAL A 102 -17.03 3.34 -9.86
CA VAL A 102 -17.95 4.44 -10.19
C VAL A 102 -17.45 5.75 -9.56
N SER A 103 -17.01 5.72 -8.30
CA SER A 103 -16.42 6.88 -7.64
C SER A 103 -15.17 7.38 -8.36
N VAL A 104 -14.26 6.51 -8.78
CA VAL A 104 -13.08 6.90 -9.58
C VAL A 104 -13.50 7.59 -10.88
N THR A 105 -14.44 7.01 -11.63
CA THR A 105 -14.94 7.60 -12.88
C THR A 105 -15.50 9.00 -12.67
N VAL A 106 -16.27 9.22 -11.61
CA VAL A 106 -16.82 10.55 -11.27
C VAL A 106 -15.72 11.51 -10.80
N LEU A 107 -14.79 11.04 -9.97
CA LEU A 107 -13.73 11.88 -9.38
C LEU A 107 -12.73 12.40 -10.42
N ILE A 108 -12.49 11.65 -11.50
CA ILE A 108 -11.58 12.07 -12.59
C ILE A 108 -12.01 13.40 -13.22
N PHE A 109 -13.32 13.69 -13.30
CA PHE A 109 -13.82 14.95 -13.85
C PHE A 109 -13.47 16.19 -13.01
N PHE A 110 -13.03 16.01 -11.76
CA PHE A 110 -12.60 17.10 -10.88
C PHE A 110 -11.10 17.39 -10.97
N LEU A 111 -10.32 16.58 -11.67
CA LEU A 111 -8.87 16.75 -11.81
C LEU A 111 -8.48 17.56 -13.04
N LYS A 112 -7.26 18.12 -13.01
CA LYS A 112 -6.65 18.74 -14.18
C LYS A 112 -6.10 17.68 -15.15
N ILE A 113 -6.03 18.03 -16.43
CA ILE A 113 -5.59 17.13 -17.51
C ILE A 113 -4.24 16.45 -17.21
N PRO A 114 -3.18 17.13 -16.72
CA PRO A 114 -1.91 16.48 -16.39
C PRO A 114 -2.07 15.34 -15.37
N SER A 115 -2.91 15.54 -14.35
CA SER A 115 -3.19 14.54 -13.32
C SER A 115 -4.01 13.36 -13.87
N ILE A 116 -4.94 13.63 -14.80
CA ILE A 116 -5.69 12.57 -15.49
C ILE A 116 -4.75 11.71 -16.34
N ILE A 117 -3.79 12.31 -17.05
CA ILE A 117 -2.78 11.58 -17.82
C ILE A 117 -1.93 10.71 -16.91
N LEU A 118 -1.42 11.27 -15.81
CA LEU A 118 -0.64 10.52 -14.81
C LEU A 118 -1.45 9.37 -14.24
N LEU A 119 -2.69 9.62 -13.81
CA LEU A 119 -3.56 8.60 -13.24
C LEU A 119 -3.86 7.49 -14.26
N SER A 120 -4.11 7.84 -15.52
CA SER A 120 -4.38 6.87 -16.59
C SER A 120 -3.17 5.96 -16.81
N PHE A 121 -1.96 6.53 -16.80
CA PHE A 121 -0.72 5.77 -16.89
C PHE A 121 -0.54 4.81 -15.69
N LEU A 122 -0.75 5.29 -14.46
CA LEU A 122 -0.67 4.46 -13.25
C LEU A 122 -1.75 3.37 -13.22
N GLY A 123 -2.97 3.69 -13.67
CA GLY A 123 -4.07 2.74 -13.81
C GLY A 123 -3.75 1.64 -14.79
N LEU A 124 -3.17 1.99 -15.95
CA LEU A 124 -2.72 1.01 -16.95
C LEU A 124 -1.67 0.07 -16.39
N ILE A 125 -0.64 0.60 -15.70
CA ILE A 125 0.37 -0.22 -15.02
C ILE A 125 -0.28 -1.16 -14.00
N SER A 126 -1.22 -0.66 -13.20
CA SER A 126 -1.87 -1.43 -12.14
C SER A 126 -2.77 -2.55 -12.69
N ILE A 127 -3.44 -2.32 -13.82
CA ILE A 127 -4.21 -3.35 -14.52
C ILE A 127 -3.28 -4.37 -15.17
N ALA A 128 -2.26 -3.90 -15.89
CA ALA A 128 -1.23 -4.73 -16.54
C ALA A 128 -0.48 -5.63 -15.54
N TYR A 129 -0.30 -5.15 -14.31
CA TYR A 129 0.27 -5.93 -13.20
C TYR A 129 -0.53 -7.19 -12.88
N ASN A 130 -1.86 -7.15 -13.01
CA ASN A 130 -2.77 -8.22 -12.64
C ASN A 130 -3.12 -9.18 -13.79
N ILE A 131 -2.98 -8.75 -15.04
CA ILE A 131 -3.36 -9.53 -16.22
C ILE A 131 -2.15 -10.34 -16.75
N PRO A 132 -2.36 -11.61 -17.16
CA PRO A 132 -1.31 -12.39 -17.80
C PRO A 132 -1.13 -11.97 -19.28
N LEU A 133 -0.31 -10.94 -19.50
CA LEU A 133 -0.10 -10.29 -20.81
C LEU A 133 0.84 -11.05 -21.76
N PHE A 134 1.75 -11.87 -21.23
CA PHE A 134 2.79 -12.54 -22.02
C PHE A 134 2.56 -14.04 -22.07
N THR A 135 2.98 -14.70 -23.16
CA THR A 135 2.97 -16.16 -23.28
C THR A 135 4.36 -16.65 -23.64
N LEU A 136 4.91 -17.57 -22.84
CA LEU A 136 6.18 -18.25 -23.13
C LEU A 136 5.99 -19.74 -22.89
N ASN A 137 6.31 -20.56 -23.89
CA ASN A 137 6.17 -22.02 -23.86
C ASN A 137 4.78 -22.46 -23.35
N GLU A 138 3.70 -22.02 -24.00
CA GLU A 138 2.29 -22.33 -23.66
C GLU A 138 1.81 -21.80 -22.29
N ARG A 139 2.69 -21.16 -21.49
CA ARG A 139 2.34 -20.60 -20.18
C ARG A 139 2.14 -19.10 -20.28
N LYS A 140 0.94 -18.64 -19.91
CA LYS A 140 0.65 -17.22 -19.77
C LYS A 140 1.20 -16.68 -18.44
N PHE A 141 1.92 -15.57 -18.48
CA PHE A 141 2.46 -14.89 -17.30
C PHE A 141 2.24 -13.38 -17.38
N GLY A 142 2.10 -12.73 -16.22
CA GLY A 142 1.89 -11.28 -16.11
C GLY A 142 3.14 -10.55 -15.61
N LEU A 143 3.08 -9.22 -15.57
CA LEU A 143 4.17 -8.39 -15.04
C LEU A 143 4.52 -8.76 -13.59
N ARG A 144 3.53 -9.17 -12.79
CA ARG A 144 3.74 -9.63 -11.40
C ARG A 144 4.63 -10.87 -11.27
N ASN A 145 4.78 -11.65 -12.35
CA ASN A 145 5.58 -12.87 -12.36
C ASN A 145 7.05 -12.60 -12.70
N ILE A 146 7.40 -11.39 -13.15
CA ILE A 146 8.77 -11.04 -13.51
C ILE A 146 9.60 -10.84 -12.23
N PRO A 147 10.78 -11.48 -12.12
CA PRO A 147 11.64 -11.41 -10.94
C PRO A 147 11.99 -9.97 -10.56
N GLY A 148 11.85 -9.58 -9.29
CA GLY A 148 12.16 -8.24 -8.79
C GLY A 148 11.24 -7.09 -9.27
N LEU A 149 10.59 -7.23 -10.44
CA LEU A 149 9.72 -6.22 -11.02
C LEU A 149 8.48 -5.96 -10.15
N LYS A 150 7.95 -6.99 -9.48
CA LYS A 150 6.81 -6.87 -8.56
C LYS A 150 7.00 -5.75 -7.53
N LEU A 151 8.13 -5.78 -6.82
CA LEU A 151 8.46 -4.79 -5.80
C LEU A 151 8.54 -3.38 -6.41
N PHE A 152 9.24 -3.26 -7.53
CA PHE A 152 9.47 -1.99 -8.21
C PHE A 152 8.17 -1.35 -8.70
N LEU A 153 7.28 -2.13 -9.32
CA LEU A 153 5.98 -1.66 -9.80
C LEU A 153 5.09 -1.18 -8.65
N ILE A 154 5.03 -1.93 -7.54
CA ILE A 154 4.25 -1.53 -6.36
C ILE A 154 4.80 -0.21 -5.81
N ALA A 155 6.10 -0.11 -5.57
CA ALA A 155 6.71 1.08 -5.00
C ALA A 155 6.60 2.32 -5.92
N ILE A 156 6.68 2.16 -7.25
CA ILE A 156 6.41 3.25 -8.20
C ILE A 156 4.95 3.69 -8.15
N VAL A 157 4.00 2.76 -8.25
CA VAL A 157 2.57 3.12 -8.28
C VAL A 157 2.19 3.84 -6.99
N TRP A 158 2.67 3.38 -5.84
CA TRP A 158 2.45 4.05 -4.56
C TRP A 158 3.14 5.40 -4.46
N SER A 159 4.40 5.51 -4.88
CA SER A 159 5.12 6.79 -4.81
C SER A 159 4.52 7.83 -5.76
N PHE A 160 4.18 7.45 -6.97
CA PHE A 160 3.61 8.38 -7.95
C PHE A 160 2.16 8.75 -7.59
N SER A 161 1.36 7.81 -7.09
CA SER A 161 -0.01 8.13 -6.65
C SER A 161 -0.01 8.99 -5.38
N CYS A 162 0.79 8.66 -4.36
CA CYS A 162 0.72 9.37 -3.09
C CYS A 162 1.56 10.65 -3.05
N VAL A 163 2.51 10.84 -3.96
CA VAL A 163 3.40 12.03 -4.00
C VAL A 163 3.22 12.82 -5.29
N LEU A 164 3.47 12.19 -6.44
CA LEU A 164 3.50 12.90 -7.72
C LEU A 164 2.11 13.41 -8.12
N LEU A 165 1.05 12.66 -7.86
CA LEU A 165 -0.32 13.09 -8.17
C LEU A 165 -0.74 14.35 -7.37
N PRO A 166 -0.58 14.43 -6.03
CA PRO A 166 -0.76 15.69 -5.29
C PRO A 166 0.05 16.86 -5.85
N ILE A 167 1.32 16.63 -6.22
CA ILE A 167 2.19 17.67 -6.78
C ILE A 167 1.68 18.14 -8.14
N VAL A 168 1.43 17.22 -9.07
CA VAL A 168 0.96 17.53 -10.43
C VAL A 168 -0.38 18.26 -10.39
N GLU A 169 -1.31 17.80 -9.54
CA GLU A 169 -2.60 18.47 -9.39
C GLU A 169 -2.45 19.85 -8.73
N GLY A 170 -1.63 19.96 -7.69
CA GLY A 170 -1.34 21.22 -7.01
C GLY A 170 -0.72 22.24 -7.97
N SER A 171 0.30 21.84 -8.74
CA SER A 171 0.98 22.72 -9.71
C SER A 171 0.06 23.10 -10.87
N ALA A 172 -0.75 22.18 -11.38
CA ALA A 172 -1.73 22.47 -12.43
C ALA A 172 -2.88 23.40 -11.96
N ARG A 173 -3.07 23.53 -10.64
CA ARG A 173 -3.97 24.50 -10.01
C ARG A 173 -3.26 25.73 -9.45
N HIS A 174 -1.96 25.88 -9.69
CA HIS A 174 -1.14 26.97 -9.15
C HIS A 174 -1.14 27.06 -7.61
N LEU A 175 -1.30 25.92 -6.93
CA LEU A 175 -1.28 25.81 -5.46
C LEU A 175 0.11 25.50 -4.90
N VAL A 176 0.99 24.91 -5.71
CA VAL A 176 2.36 24.57 -5.31
C VAL A 176 3.33 24.78 -6.47
N ASP A 177 4.44 25.43 -6.20
CA ASP A 177 5.59 25.54 -7.09
C ASP A 177 6.79 24.88 -6.42
N ILE A 178 7.06 23.64 -6.83
CA ILE A 178 8.12 22.80 -6.27
C ILE A 178 9.15 22.49 -7.34
N LYS A 179 10.44 22.57 -6.97
CA LYS A 179 11.52 22.24 -7.90
C LYS A 179 11.46 20.76 -8.26
N VAL A 180 11.88 20.44 -9.48
CA VAL A 180 11.95 19.04 -9.97
C VAL A 180 12.83 18.18 -9.06
N ALA A 181 13.94 18.72 -8.55
CA ALA A 181 14.83 18.01 -7.63
C ALA A 181 14.13 17.61 -6.32
N ASP A 182 13.35 18.51 -5.72
CA ASP A 182 12.61 18.26 -4.48
C ASP A 182 11.48 17.24 -4.72
N THR A 183 10.82 17.31 -5.88
CA THR A 183 9.83 16.32 -6.32
C THR A 183 10.44 14.92 -6.43
N VAL A 184 11.57 14.80 -7.12
CA VAL A 184 12.30 13.52 -7.27
C VAL A 184 12.73 12.98 -5.92
N LEU A 185 13.18 13.85 -5.01
CA LEU A 185 13.56 13.46 -3.66
C LEU A 185 12.37 12.92 -2.85
N LEU A 186 11.21 13.59 -2.88
CA LEU A 186 10.00 13.15 -2.19
C LEU A 186 9.50 11.80 -2.74
N VAL A 187 9.49 11.66 -4.07
CA VAL A 187 9.14 10.40 -4.73
C VAL A 187 10.12 9.29 -4.34
N GLY A 188 11.41 9.57 -4.34
CA GLY A 188 12.46 8.62 -3.94
C GLY A 188 12.34 8.17 -2.49
N LYS A 189 12.13 9.10 -1.56
CA LYS A 189 11.87 8.80 -0.15
C LYS A 189 10.63 7.90 0.01
N ARG A 190 9.53 8.23 -0.67
CA ARG A 190 8.30 7.42 -0.65
C ARG A 190 8.53 6.03 -1.23
N PHE A 191 9.22 5.95 -2.36
CA PHE A 191 9.55 4.69 -3.04
C PHE A 191 10.34 3.77 -2.10
N LEU A 192 11.40 4.27 -1.45
CA LEU A 192 12.23 3.47 -0.53
C LEU A 192 11.43 2.95 0.66
N PHE A 193 10.61 3.81 1.28
CA PHE A 193 9.77 3.42 2.41
C PHE A 193 8.76 2.33 2.02
N ILE A 194 8.01 2.54 0.92
CA ILE A 194 7.04 1.55 0.44
C ILE A 194 7.71 0.25 0.03
N ALA A 195 8.85 0.31 -0.65
CA ALA A 195 9.61 -0.87 -1.01
C ALA A 195 10.05 -1.68 0.24
N ALA A 196 10.55 -1.00 1.27
CA ALA A 196 10.98 -1.66 2.52
C ALA A 196 9.84 -2.41 3.22
N ILE A 197 8.65 -1.81 3.31
CA ILE A 197 7.50 -2.43 3.99
C ILE A 197 6.78 -3.46 3.11
N THR A 198 7.03 -3.49 1.80
CA THR A 198 6.42 -4.47 0.87
C THR A 198 7.16 -5.82 0.89
N VAL A 199 8.49 -5.82 0.98
CA VAL A 199 9.29 -7.07 0.97
C VAL A 199 8.89 -8.09 2.06
N PRO A 200 8.53 -7.71 3.31
CA PRO A 200 8.02 -8.65 4.31
C PRO A 200 6.87 -9.53 3.85
N PHE A 201 5.99 -9.03 2.96
CA PHE A 201 4.90 -9.83 2.41
C PHE A 201 5.42 -10.97 1.54
N ASP A 202 6.46 -10.72 0.73
CA ASP A 202 7.14 -11.76 -0.04
C ASP A 202 7.92 -12.73 0.86
N ILE A 203 8.43 -12.28 2.02
CA ILE A 203 9.11 -13.15 2.98
C ILE A 203 8.12 -14.14 3.59
N ARG A 204 6.93 -13.66 3.97
CA ARG A 204 5.83 -14.51 4.47
C ARG A 204 5.45 -15.59 3.45
N ASP A 205 5.37 -15.20 2.19
CA ASP A 205 4.90 -16.07 1.11
C ASP A 205 6.05 -16.91 0.48
N LEU A 206 7.27 -16.85 1.04
CA LEU A 206 8.49 -17.47 0.52
C LEU A 206 8.33 -18.96 0.15
N PHE A 207 7.72 -19.78 1.02
CA PHE A 207 7.56 -21.20 0.75
C PHE A 207 6.56 -21.47 -0.39
N HIS A 208 5.50 -20.67 -0.46
CA HIS A 208 4.52 -20.74 -1.54
C HIS A 208 5.16 -20.28 -2.86
N ASP A 209 5.85 -19.15 -2.85
CA ASP A 209 6.55 -18.59 -4.02
C ASP A 209 7.60 -19.55 -4.60
N LYS A 210 8.37 -20.23 -3.73
CA LYS A 210 9.30 -21.29 -4.15
C LYS A 210 8.59 -22.44 -4.85
N HIS A 211 7.44 -22.88 -4.33
CA HIS A 211 6.67 -23.96 -4.94
C HIS A 211 6.16 -23.58 -6.34
N PHE A 212 5.80 -22.32 -6.55
CA PHE A 212 5.32 -21.80 -7.84
C PHE A 212 6.43 -21.24 -8.75
N ASN A 213 7.71 -21.45 -8.41
CA ASN A 213 8.87 -20.93 -9.15
C ASN A 213 8.85 -19.41 -9.38
N LEU A 214 8.27 -18.65 -8.46
CA LEU A 214 8.29 -17.20 -8.48
C LEU A 214 9.64 -16.70 -7.96
N LYS A 215 10.34 -15.86 -8.72
CA LYS A 215 11.65 -15.32 -8.31
C LYS A 215 11.49 -13.96 -7.60
N THR A 216 10.85 -13.96 -6.43
CA THR A 216 10.78 -12.76 -5.56
C THR A 216 12.12 -12.49 -4.88
N ILE A 217 12.31 -11.29 -4.31
CA ILE A 217 13.55 -10.93 -3.60
C ILE A 217 13.92 -11.95 -2.52
N PRO A 218 12.97 -12.43 -1.68
CA PRO A 218 13.27 -13.46 -0.68
C PRO A 218 13.60 -14.83 -1.29
N VAL A 219 13.03 -15.19 -2.43
CA VAL A 219 13.39 -16.43 -3.14
C VAL A 219 14.81 -16.35 -3.70
N MET A 220 15.20 -15.19 -4.24
CA MET A 220 16.52 -14.98 -4.83
C MET A 220 17.64 -14.83 -3.80
N LEU A 221 17.40 -14.07 -2.72
CA LEU A 221 18.42 -13.74 -1.72
C LEU A 221 18.40 -14.67 -0.50
N GLY A 222 17.27 -15.33 -0.25
CA GLY A 222 16.98 -16.02 1.00
C GLY A 222 16.41 -15.06 2.06
N GLU A 223 15.72 -15.64 3.05
CA GLU A 223 14.99 -14.92 4.11
C GLU A 223 15.85 -13.87 4.85
N ARG A 224 17.01 -14.28 5.39
CA ARG A 224 17.89 -13.38 6.16
C ARG A 224 18.37 -12.18 5.33
N LYS A 225 18.75 -12.41 4.07
CA LYS A 225 19.23 -11.34 3.19
C LYS A 225 18.09 -10.43 2.74
N ALA A 226 16.87 -10.94 2.61
CA ALA A 226 15.70 -10.10 2.36
C ALA A 226 15.41 -9.14 3.52
N TYR A 227 15.54 -9.58 4.77
CA TYR A 227 15.47 -8.67 5.92
C TYR A 227 16.54 -7.59 5.89
N LEU A 228 17.80 -7.95 5.61
CA LEU A 228 18.89 -6.98 5.47
C LEU A 228 18.62 -5.99 4.33
N PHE A 229 18.05 -6.46 3.22
CA PHE A 229 17.64 -5.60 2.11
C PHE A 229 16.58 -4.58 2.53
N CYS A 230 15.57 -4.98 3.31
CA CYS A 230 14.61 -4.03 3.87
C CYS A 230 15.27 -2.97 4.76
N GLN A 231 16.18 -3.39 5.64
CA GLN A 231 16.90 -2.46 6.52
C GLN A 231 17.77 -1.50 5.72
N LEU A 232 18.44 -1.99 4.68
CA LEU A 232 19.22 -1.14 3.78
C LEU A 232 18.35 -0.07 3.12
N LEU A 233 17.15 -0.42 2.63
CA LEU A 233 16.21 0.54 2.06
C LEU A 233 15.79 1.61 3.08
N LEU A 234 15.53 1.23 4.34
CA LEU A 234 15.20 2.17 5.42
C LEU A 234 16.38 3.04 5.83
N VAL A 235 17.61 2.50 5.83
CA VAL A 235 18.83 3.27 6.07
C VAL A 235 19.03 4.30 4.97
N ILE A 236 18.88 3.93 3.70
CA ILE A 236 18.96 4.88 2.58
C ILE A 236 17.86 5.95 2.72
N TYR A 237 16.62 5.56 3.06
CA TYR A 237 15.54 6.51 3.35
C TYR A 237 15.92 7.50 4.45
N ALA A 238 16.43 7.03 5.59
CA ALA A 238 16.85 7.86 6.70
C ALA A 238 18.05 8.75 6.34
N SER A 239 19.01 8.26 5.57
CA SER A 239 20.13 9.06 5.05
C SER A 239 19.63 10.19 4.14
N LEU A 240 18.65 9.93 3.26
CA LEU A 240 18.03 10.98 2.45
C LEU A 240 17.22 11.98 3.27
N LEU A 241 16.63 11.56 4.39
CA LEU A 241 16.03 12.50 5.34
C LEU A 241 17.11 13.40 5.96
N LEU A 242 18.20 12.81 6.47
CA LEU A 242 19.28 13.54 7.13
C LEU A 242 20.02 14.51 6.20
N MET A 243 20.38 14.07 5.00
CA MET A 243 21.19 14.86 4.07
C MET A 243 20.44 16.05 3.44
N PHE A 244 19.11 15.93 3.33
CA PHE A 244 18.27 16.92 2.65
C PHE A 244 17.24 17.55 3.57
N THR A 245 17.41 17.44 4.89
CA THR A 245 16.66 18.26 5.85
C THR A 245 17.39 19.59 6.03
N ARG A 246 16.64 20.69 6.09
CA ARG A 246 17.21 22.01 6.42
C ARG A 246 17.37 22.15 7.93
N ASP A 247 16.36 21.71 8.67
CA ASP A 247 16.30 21.75 10.12
C ASP A 247 15.86 20.39 10.68
N PHE A 248 16.27 20.08 11.92
CA PHE A 248 15.80 18.91 12.65
C PHE A 248 14.44 19.17 13.31
N ASN A 249 13.46 19.52 12.47
CA ASN A 249 12.11 19.89 12.90
C ASN A 249 11.25 18.68 13.33
N ALA A 250 10.02 18.95 13.77
CA ALA A 250 9.05 17.93 14.19
C ALA A 250 8.83 16.84 13.12
N ASP A 251 8.73 17.22 11.84
CA ASP A 251 8.55 16.29 10.72
C ASP A 251 9.73 15.34 10.55
N PHE A 252 10.97 15.86 10.67
CA PHE A 252 12.17 15.03 10.61
C PHE A 252 12.14 13.92 11.68
N TRP A 253 11.82 14.27 12.92
CA TRP A 253 11.77 13.30 14.01
C TRP A 253 10.61 12.32 13.87
N ALA A 254 9.42 12.80 13.49
CA ALA A 254 8.26 11.95 13.22
C ALA A 254 8.55 10.89 12.14
N LEU A 255 9.16 11.29 11.03
CA LEU A 255 9.52 10.41 9.93
C LEU A 255 10.63 9.42 10.33
N THR A 256 11.66 9.90 11.04
CA THR A 256 12.75 9.06 11.55
C THR A 256 12.25 8.00 12.52
N VAL A 257 11.41 8.38 13.50
CA VAL A 257 10.82 7.44 14.47
C VAL A 257 9.94 6.43 13.75
N THR A 258 9.13 6.85 12.79
CA THR A 258 8.30 5.93 12.01
C THR A 258 9.15 4.92 11.24
N ALA A 259 10.25 5.35 10.62
CA ALA A 259 11.18 4.45 9.93
C ALA A 259 11.84 3.45 10.88
N ALA A 260 12.22 3.88 12.10
CA ALA A 260 12.76 2.99 13.12
C ALA A 260 11.71 1.94 13.57
N VAL A 261 10.46 2.37 13.80
CA VAL A 261 9.36 1.45 14.14
C VAL A 261 9.08 0.48 13.00
N ALA A 262 9.07 0.94 11.75
CA ALA A 262 8.92 0.08 10.58
C ALA A 262 10.06 -0.95 10.51
N GLY A 263 11.32 -0.53 10.70
CA GLY A 263 12.48 -1.41 10.75
C GLY A 263 12.36 -2.48 11.83
N TRP A 264 11.93 -2.10 13.04
CA TRP A 264 11.68 -3.03 14.14
C TRP A 264 10.56 -4.03 13.83
N LEU A 265 9.43 -3.57 13.28
CA LEU A 265 8.32 -4.44 12.86
C LEU A 265 8.74 -5.40 11.74
N ILE A 266 9.59 -4.96 10.82
CA ILE A 266 10.14 -5.82 9.76
C ILE A 266 10.99 -6.93 10.37
N LEU A 267 11.93 -6.61 11.27
CA LEU A 267 12.77 -7.63 11.92
C LEU A 267 11.98 -8.60 12.80
N LYS A 268 10.85 -8.14 13.33
CA LYS A 268 9.91 -8.97 14.09
C LYS A 268 8.91 -9.71 13.22
N SER A 269 8.88 -9.49 11.90
CA SER A 269 8.06 -10.30 11.02
C SER A 269 8.66 -11.71 10.97
N GLU A 270 7.81 -12.73 11.01
CA GLU A 270 8.24 -14.11 10.84
C GLU A 270 7.26 -14.78 9.89
N ILE A 271 7.71 -15.80 9.19
CA ILE A 271 6.88 -16.55 8.22
C ILE A 271 5.60 -17.10 8.86
N LYS A 272 5.65 -17.47 10.16
CA LYS A 272 4.52 -18.05 10.89
C LYS A 272 3.50 -17.02 11.41
N LYS A 273 3.77 -15.71 11.30
CA LYS A 273 2.86 -14.70 11.83
C LYS A 273 1.57 -14.62 11.01
N ASP A 274 0.46 -14.38 11.72
CA ASP A 274 -0.87 -14.24 11.11
C ASP A 274 -0.92 -13.04 10.15
N GLU A 275 -1.86 -13.09 9.21
CA GLU A 275 -2.11 -12.05 8.21
C GLU A 275 -2.37 -10.68 8.84
N PHE A 276 -2.89 -10.64 10.07
CA PHE A 276 -3.04 -9.44 10.88
C PHE A 276 -1.73 -8.68 11.12
N TYR A 277 -0.61 -9.40 11.27
CA TYR A 277 0.68 -8.76 11.47
C TYR A 277 1.07 -7.92 10.25
N TYR A 278 0.84 -8.47 9.07
CA TYR A 278 1.23 -7.85 7.81
C TYR A 278 0.26 -6.75 7.40
N PHE A 279 -1.04 -7.08 7.26
CA PHE A 279 -2.04 -6.10 6.81
C PHE A 279 -2.39 -5.05 7.88
N GLY A 280 -2.16 -5.35 9.16
CA GLY A 280 -2.45 -4.42 10.26
C GLY A 280 -1.24 -3.61 10.69
N PHE A 281 -0.12 -4.27 11.03
CA PHE A 281 1.04 -3.57 11.60
C PHE A 281 2.01 -3.06 10.53
N ILE A 282 2.38 -3.91 9.56
CA ILE A 282 3.32 -3.49 8.50
C ILE A 282 2.68 -2.42 7.61
N ASP A 283 1.49 -2.68 7.05
CA ASP A 283 0.76 -1.65 6.29
C ASP A 283 0.38 -0.46 7.18
N GLY A 284 0.07 -0.71 8.46
CA GLY A 284 -0.28 0.32 9.44
C GLY A 284 0.83 1.33 9.70
N THR A 285 2.09 1.02 9.38
CA THR A 285 3.19 2.01 9.41
C THR A 285 2.91 3.21 8.51
N MET A 286 2.08 3.05 7.47
CA MET A 286 1.71 4.14 6.59
C MET A 286 0.79 5.17 7.26
N ILE A 287 -0.19 4.69 8.03
CA ILE A 287 -1.04 5.55 8.85
C ILE A 287 -0.22 6.12 10.01
N LEU A 288 0.62 5.29 10.64
CA LEU A 288 1.51 5.71 11.72
C LEU A 288 2.38 6.89 11.30
N GLN A 289 2.89 6.91 10.07
CA GLN A 289 3.71 8.01 9.55
C GLN A 289 2.99 9.35 9.63
N PHE A 290 1.73 9.38 9.20
CA PHE A 290 0.90 10.59 9.28
C PHE A 290 0.56 10.96 10.72
N LEU A 291 0.22 9.97 11.55
CA LEU A 291 -0.11 10.22 12.97
C LEU A 291 1.10 10.75 13.76
N MET A 292 2.31 10.26 13.47
CA MET A 292 3.53 10.74 14.11
C MET A 292 3.84 12.19 13.73
N ILE A 293 3.60 12.57 12.47
CA ILE A 293 3.72 13.96 12.04
C ILE A 293 2.77 14.84 12.86
N LEU A 294 1.49 14.47 12.94
CA LEU A 294 0.53 15.23 13.74
C LEU A 294 0.95 15.31 15.21
N LEU A 295 1.36 14.20 15.80
CA LEU A 295 1.77 14.15 17.21
C LEU A 295 2.96 15.06 17.50
N PHE A 296 4.01 15.01 16.68
CA PHE A 296 5.21 15.81 16.90
C PHE A 296 5.00 17.30 16.66
N ASN A 297 4.08 17.68 15.75
CA ASN A 297 3.75 19.08 15.50
C ASN A 297 2.72 19.67 16.51
N LEU A 298 2.21 18.86 17.45
CA LEU A 298 1.38 19.36 18.56
C LEU A 298 2.21 19.89 19.75
N PHE A 299 3.49 19.54 19.80
CA PHE A 299 4.44 19.93 20.85
C PHE A 299 5.43 20.96 20.33
#